data_AF-A0A2W4TI62-F1
#
_entry.id   AF-A0A2W4TI62-F1
#
_cell.length_a   1.000
_cell.length_b   1.000
_cell.length_c   1.000
_cell.angle_alpha   90.00
_cell.angle_beta   90.00
_cell.angle_gamma   90.00
#
_symmetry.space_group_name_H-M   'P 1'
#
loop_
_entity.id
_entity.type
_entity.pdbx_description
1 polymer ?
#
loop_
_entity_poly.entity_id
_entity_poly.type
_entity_poly.pdbx_seq_one_letter_code
_entity_poly.pdbx_strand_id
1 'polypeptide(L)'
;MDWLASLDDASVDLVFADPLYNIKKVDWDSFESQEHTIAWSIQWISQVSRVLKPTDSLYVCGFSEILSDLKHPAYQYFKHCRWLIWHYKNKANLGSDWGRSH
;
A
#
# COMPACT_ATOMS: atom_id res chain seq x y z
N MET A 1 -7.22 4.00 -13.37
CA MET A 1 -8.23 4.06 -12.28
C MET A 1 -9.61 3.68 -12.75
N ASP A 2 -9.93 3.92 -14.02
CA ASP A 2 -11.26 3.76 -14.60
C ASP A 2 -11.90 2.38 -14.33
N TRP A 3 -11.11 1.32 -14.34
CA TRP A 3 -11.58 -0.03 -13.97
C TRP A 3 -12.08 -0.12 -12.51
N LEU A 4 -11.37 0.47 -11.56
CA LEU A 4 -11.79 0.44 -10.15
C LEU A 4 -13.00 1.35 -9.93
N ALA A 5 -13.10 2.43 -10.73
CA ALA A 5 -14.26 3.32 -10.75
C ALA A 5 -15.51 2.67 -11.37
N SER A 6 -15.36 1.64 -12.23
CA SER A 6 -16.50 0.95 -12.85
C SER A 6 -17.15 -0.12 -11.96
N LEU A 7 -16.57 -0.44 -10.80
CA LEU A 7 -17.15 -1.38 -9.84
C LEU A 7 -18.24 -0.71 -9.01
N ASP A 8 -19.26 -1.46 -8.61
CA ASP A 8 -20.33 -0.99 -7.73
C ASP A 8 -19.83 -0.72 -6.30
N ASP A 9 -20.50 0.20 -5.61
CA ASP A 9 -20.27 0.46 -4.18
C ASP A 9 -20.54 -0.81 -3.35
N ALA A 10 -19.74 -1.03 -2.31
CA ALA A 10 -19.91 -2.13 -1.35
C ALA A 10 -20.10 -3.53 -2.00
N SER A 11 -19.41 -3.79 -3.10
CA SER A 11 -19.50 -5.03 -3.88
C SER A 11 -18.36 -6.02 -3.62
N VAL A 12 -17.28 -5.58 -2.95
CA VAL A 12 -16.04 -6.36 -2.76
C VAL A 12 -15.87 -6.78 -1.30
N ASP A 13 -15.53 -8.05 -1.08
CA ASP A 13 -15.31 -8.65 0.25
C ASP A 13 -13.86 -8.54 0.76
N LEU A 14 -12.89 -8.35 -0.12
CA LEU A 14 -11.48 -8.26 0.25
C LEU A 14 -10.69 -7.56 -0.85
N VAL A 15 -9.80 -6.64 -0.47
CA VAL A 15 -8.78 -6.10 -1.37
C VAL A 15 -7.40 -6.40 -0.82
N PHE A 16 -6.55 -6.97 -1.67
CA PHE A 16 -5.14 -7.17 -1.41
C PHE A 16 -4.33 -6.45 -2.50
N ALA A 17 -3.51 -5.50 -2.09
CA ALA A 17 -2.73 -4.67 -2.98
C ALA A 17 -1.24 -4.83 -2.67
N ASP A 18 -0.47 -5.11 -3.73
CA ASP A 18 0.99 -5.05 -3.71
C ASP A 18 1.44 -3.89 -4.63
N PRO A 19 1.28 -2.63 -4.20
CA PRO A 19 1.57 -1.47 -5.04
C PRO A 19 3.07 -1.29 -5.25
N LEU A 20 3.42 -0.41 -6.18
CA LEU A 20 4.80 0.00 -6.40
C LEU A 20 5.43 0.59 -5.14
N TYR A 21 6.67 0.19 -4.86
CA TYR A 21 7.39 0.62 -3.66
C TYR A 21 8.32 1.82 -3.93
N ASN A 22 8.34 2.35 -5.14
CA ASN A 22 9.25 3.42 -5.55
C ASN A 22 10.73 3.11 -5.21
N ILE A 23 11.12 1.83 -5.33
CA ILE A 23 12.47 1.35 -5.04
C ILE A 23 13.31 1.15 -6.30
N LYS A 24 12.80 1.63 -7.44
CA LYS A 24 13.49 1.62 -8.75
C LYS A 24 13.94 0.22 -9.16
N LYS A 25 13.16 -0.81 -8.83
CA LYS A 25 13.47 -2.18 -9.30
C LYS A 25 13.26 -2.36 -10.80
N VAL A 26 12.40 -1.53 -11.38
CA VAL A 26 11.95 -1.56 -12.78
C VAL A 26 11.62 -0.14 -13.21
N ASP A 27 11.68 0.17 -14.50
CA ASP A 27 11.59 1.56 -15.01
C ASP A 27 10.25 2.26 -14.72
N TRP A 28 9.19 1.50 -14.45
CA TRP A 28 7.87 2.01 -14.07
C TRP A 28 7.69 2.11 -12.54
N ASP A 29 8.68 1.69 -11.75
CA ASP A 29 8.77 1.82 -10.28
C ASP A 29 9.61 3.05 -9.87
N SER A 30 9.44 4.15 -10.61
CA SER A 30 10.03 5.45 -10.29
C SER A 30 8.98 6.54 -10.38
N PHE A 31 8.66 7.12 -9.22
CA PHE A 31 7.90 8.35 -9.13
C PHE A 31 8.85 9.53 -8.98
N GLU A 32 8.43 10.70 -9.48
CA GLU A 32 9.21 11.94 -9.39
C GLU A 32 9.46 12.35 -7.93
N SER A 33 8.53 12.05 -7.03
CA SER A 33 8.68 12.28 -5.59
C SER A 33 7.85 11.32 -4.73
N GLN A 34 8.17 11.30 -3.43
CA GLN A 34 7.42 10.56 -2.42
C GLN A 34 5.99 11.09 -2.30
N GLU A 35 5.79 12.40 -2.37
CA GLU A 35 4.47 13.05 -2.36
C GLU A 35 3.63 12.63 -3.55
N HIS A 36 4.22 12.51 -4.75
CA HIS A 36 3.51 12.00 -5.92
C HIS A 36 3.05 10.55 -5.70
N THR A 37 3.91 9.71 -5.10
CA THR A 37 3.57 8.31 -4.77
C THR A 37 2.41 8.25 -3.77
N ILE A 38 2.42 9.10 -2.74
CA ILE A 38 1.35 9.20 -1.75
C ILE A 38 0.06 9.67 -2.41
N ALA A 39 0.10 10.74 -3.21
CA ALA A 39 -1.07 11.30 -3.88
C ALA A 39 -1.71 10.28 -4.84
N TRP A 40 -0.90 9.62 -5.66
CA TRP A 40 -1.36 8.54 -6.52
C TRP A 40 -1.95 7.37 -5.72
N SER A 41 -1.31 7.01 -4.60
CA SER A 41 -1.79 5.91 -3.77
C SER A 41 -3.14 6.19 -3.12
N ILE A 42 -3.32 7.41 -2.64
CA ILE A 42 -4.58 7.85 -2.04
C ILE A 42 -5.74 7.83 -3.04
N GLN A 43 -5.49 8.09 -4.33
CA GLN A 43 -6.53 7.98 -5.34
C GLN A 43 -7.12 6.57 -5.39
N TRP A 44 -6.31 5.51 -5.42
CA TRP A 44 -6.87 4.15 -5.49
C TRP A 44 -7.39 3.69 -4.13
N ILE A 45 -6.75 4.07 -3.02
CA ILE A 45 -7.23 3.76 -1.66
C ILE A 45 -8.63 4.32 -1.45
N SER A 46 -8.90 5.53 -1.95
CA SER A 46 -10.24 6.15 -1.86
C SER A 46 -11.29 5.33 -2.61
N GLN A 47 -10.97 4.85 -3.81
CA GLN A 47 -11.86 4.00 -4.61
C GLN A 47 -12.03 2.62 -3.98
N VAL A 48 -10.98 2.04 -3.40
CA VAL A 48 -11.07 0.79 -2.65
C VAL A 48 -12.03 0.93 -1.46
N SER A 49 -11.98 2.05 -0.75
CA SER A 49 -12.89 2.30 0.38
C SER A 49 -14.37 2.38 -0.02
N ARG A 50 -14.65 2.78 -1.26
CA ARG A 50 -15.99 2.83 -1.84
C ARG A 50 -16.51 1.44 -2.22
N VAL A 51 -15.69 0.65 -2.90
CA VAL A 51 -16.11 -0.67 -3.43
C VAL A 51 -16.10 -1.76 -2.38
N LEU A 52 -15.32 -1.61 -1.29
CA LEU A 52 -15.34 -2.53 -0.16
C LEU A 52 -16.66 -2.45 0.59
N LYS A 53 -17.17 -3.60 1.04
CA LYS A 53 -18.25 -3.62 2.02
C LYS A 53 -17.76 -2.98 3.33
N PRO A 54 -18.65 -2.36 4.13
CA PRO A 54 -18.27 -1.66 5.36
C PRO A 54 -17.58 -2.53 6.42
N THR A 55 -17.74 -3.85 6.35
CA THR A 55 -17.18 -4.84 7.29
C THR A 55 -15.83 -5.41 6.87
N ASP A 56 -15.40 -5.12 5.64
CA ASP A 56 -14.29 -5.81 5.01
C ASP A 56 -13.01 -4.96 4.97
N SER A 57 -11.91 -5.57 4.55
CA SER A 57 -10.56 -5.04 4.78
C SER A 57 -9.75 -4.84 3.51
N LEU A 58 -8.90 -3.82 3.53
CA LEU A 58 -7.82 -3.59 2.58
C LEU A 58 -6.48 -4.02 3.21
N TYR A 59 -5.73 -4.86 2.51
CA TYR A 59 -4.35 -5.20 2.82
C TYR A 59 -3.42 -4.53 1.80
N VAL A 60 -2.40 -3.82 2.29
CA VAL A 60 -1.40 -3.15 1.45
C VAL A 60 -0.03 -3.67 1.84
N CYS A 61 0.68 -4.27 0.89
CA CYS A 61 2.07 -4.67 1.06
C CYS A 61 3.00 -3.50 0.77
N GLY A 62 4.16 -3.50 1.42
CA GLY A 62 5.15 -2.44 1.29
C GLY A 62 6.21 -2.51 2.38
N PHE A 63 7.29 -1.77 2.17
CA PHE A 63 8.24 -1.53 3.25
C PHE A 63 7.64 -0.61 4.30
N SER A 64 8.04 -0.81 5.55
CA SER A 64 7.49 -0.08 6.68
C SER A 64 7.54 1.44 6.50
N GLU A 65 8.64 1.94 5.94
CA GLU A 65 8.90 3.35 5.70
C GLU A 65 7.89 3.94 4.70
N ILE A 66 7.58 3.21 3.62
CA ILE A 66 6.61 3.66 2.61
C ILE A 66 5.19 3.57 3.16
N LEU A 67 4.88 2.47 3.83
CA LEU A 67 3.57 2.25 4.43
C LEU A 67 3.25 3.30 5.51
N SER A 68 4.26 3.84 6.21
CA SER A 68 4.02 4.88 7.21
C SER A 68 3.50 6.17 6.59
N ASP A 69 3.98 6.53 5.41
CA ASP A 69 3.52 7.72 4.70
C ASP A 69 2.12 7.55 4.12
N LEU A 70 1.76 6.33 3.74
CA LEU A 70 0.41 6.02 3.25
C LEU A 70 -0.61 5.96 4.39
N LYS A 71 -0.20 5.44 5.55
CA LYS A 71 -1.10 5.20 6.69
C LYS A 71 -1.78 6.48 7.16
N HIS A 72 -1.04 7.59 7.27
CA HIS A 72 -1.59 8.83 7.80
C HIS A 72 -2.74 9.38 6.93
N PRO A 73 -2.55 9.65 5.62
CA PRO A 73 -3.62 10.12 4.75
C PRO A 73 -4.70 9.06 4.49
N ALA A 74 -4.40 7.76 4.56
CA ALA A 74 -5.41 6.70 4.41
C ALA A 74 -6.41 6.64 5.59
N TYR A 75 -6.08 7.24 6.74
CA TYR A 75 -6.94 7.26 7.93
C TYR A 75 -8.29 7.94 7.68
N GLN A 76 -8.38 8.83 6.69
CA GLN A 76 -9.65 9.45 6.29
C GLN A 76 -10.68 8.43 5.75
N TYR A 77 -10.20 7.30 5.22
CA TYR A 77 -11.03 6.24 4.63
C TYR A 77 -11.11 5.01 5.55
N PHE A 78 -10.02 4.67 6.24
CA PHE A 78 -9.92 3.49 7.10
C PHE A 78 -9.53 3.89 8.53
N LYS A 79 -10.53 3.95 9.43
CA LYS A 79 -10.32 4.35 10.84
C LYS A 79 -9.50 3.35 11.66
N HIS A 80 -9.43 2.10 11.21
CA HIS A 80 -8.68 1.05 11.87
C HIS A 80 -7.60 0.51 10.94
N CYS A 81 -6.38 0.45 11.46
CA CYS A 81 -5.22 -0.10 10.77
C CYS A 81 -4.50 -1.05 11.73
N ARG A 82 -4.06 -2.19 11.18
CA ARG A 82 -3.19 -3.14 11.85
C ARG A 82 -1.91 -3.24 11.03
N TRP A 83 -0.78 -3.32 11.71
CA TRP A 83 0.53 -3.43 11.08
C TRP A 83 0.99 -4.88 11.16
N LEU A 84 1.01 -5.56 10.02
CA LEU A 84 1.48 -6.94 9.93
C LEU A 84 2.92 -6.94 9.45
N ILE A 85 3.79 -7.60 10.21
CA ILE A 85 5.21 -7.73 9.87
C ILE A 85 5.43 -9.09 9.21
N TRP A 86 5.81 -9.07 7.93
CA TRP A 86 6.26 -10.28 7.26
C TRP A 86 7.75 -10.48 7.51
N HIS A 87 8.07 -11.24 8.56
CA HIS A 87 9.46 -11.59 8.85
C HIS A 87 9.98 -12.64 7.86
N TYR A 88 11.10 -12.33 7.19
CA TYR A 88 11.76 -13.23 6.25
C TYR A 88 13.25 -13.42 6.56
N LYS A 89 13.75 -14.64 6.35
CA LYS A 89 15.16 -15.03 6.58
C LYS A 89 16.00 -15.09 5.30
N ASN A 90 15.38 -14.91 4.14
CA ASN A 90 15.95 -15.20 2.82
C ASN A 90 16.59 -13.98 2.11
N LYS A 91 16.73 -12.84 2.78
CA LYS A 91 17.46 -11.66 2.28
C LYS A 91 18.44 -11.15 3.32
N ALA A 92 19.52 -11.90 3.51
CA ALA A 92 20.62 -11.41 4.34
C ALA A 92 21.19 -10.13 3.69
N ASN A 93 20.97 -8.98 4.34
CA ASN A 93 21.73 -7.78 4.04
C ASN A 93 23.16 -8.03 4.52
N LEU A 94 24.06 -8.35 3.58
CA LEU A 94 25.50 -8.58 3.85
C LEU A 94 26.29 -7.25 3.94
N GLY A 95 25.60 -6.13 4.18
CA GLY A 95 26.21 -4.81 4.31
C GLY A 95 26.74 -4.54 5.72
N SER A 96 27.37 -3.38 5.91
CA SER A 96 27.91 -2.92 7.19
C SER A 96 26.87 -2.20 8.08
N ASP A 97 25.58 -2.41 7.84
CA ASP A 97 24.46 -1.72 8.50
C ASP A 97 23.36 -2.73 8.90
N TRP A 98 22.34 -2.27 9.62
CA TRP A 98 21.20 -3.08 10.07
C TRP A 98 20.57 -3.87 8.92
N GLY A 99 20.48 -5.18 9.11
CA GLY A 99 19.90 -6.05 8.12
C GLY A 99 18.37 -5.97 8.10
N ARG A 100 17.78 -5.77 6.92
CA ARG A 100 16.33 -5.87 6.76
C ARG A 100 15.89 -7.32 6.91
N SER A 101 14.90 -7.51 7.79
CA SER A 101 14.28 -8.81 8.08
C SER A 101 12.77 -8.79 7.89
N HIS A 102 12.23 -7.66 7.41
CA HIS A 102 10.84 -7.40 7.07
C HIS A 102 10.75 -6.30 6.01
#